data_AF-A0A534AF14-F1
#
_entry.id   AF-A0A534AF14-F1
#
_cell.length_a   1.000
_cell.length_b   1.000
_cell.length_c   1.000
_cell.angle_alpha   90.00
_cell.angle_beta   90.00
_cell.angle_gamma   90.00
#
_symmetry.space_group_name_H-M   'P 1'
#
loop_
_entity.id
_entity.type
_entity.pdbx_description
1 polymer ?
#
loop_
_entity_poly.entity_id
_entity_poly.type
_entity_poly.pdbx_seq_one_letter_code
_entity_poly.pdbx_strand_id
1 'polypeptide(L)'
;MPRIAAGRWLARRGRGHAMIDISDGLAGDAGHLAAASGVAIAIELERVPCWPGVTPRDAVRSGEEYELLVALPRGFGERHARAFRRFTGLPLTRIGWCTRGRGVRMLDHGRRITPPSGFDQFPVR
;
A
#
# COMPACT_ATOMS: atom_id res chain seq x y z
N MET A 1 12.38 10.64 4.74
CA MET A 1 11.71 11.43 5.80
C MET A 1 10.39 10.78 6.15
N PRO A 2 10.05 10.60 7.45
CA PRO A 2 8.85 9.88 7.84
C PRO A 2 7.56 10.65 7.50
N ARG A 3 6.51 9.93 7.08
CA ARG A 3 5.22 10.50 6.62
C ARG A 3 4.28 10.90 7.76
N ILE A 4 4.81 11.55 8.81
CA ILE A 4 4.08 11.82 10.07
C ILE A 4 2.85 12.72 9.84
N ALA A 5 3.00 13.82 9.11
CA ALA A 5 1.89 14.74 8.85
C ALA A 5 0.78 14.06 8.02
N ALA A 6 1.16 13.23 7.05
CA ALA A 6 0.23 12.46 6.23
C ALA A 6 -0.53 11.42 7.06
N GLY A 7 0.17 10.61 7.87
CA GLY A 7 -0.46 9.62 8.74
C GLY A 7 -1.44 10.26 9.73
N ARG A 8 -1.04 11.38 10.36
CA ARG A 8 -1.90 12.17 11.25
C ARG A 8 -3.14 12.71 10.56
N TRP A 9 -3.03 13.12 9.30
CA TRP A 9 -4.19 13.60 8.52
C TRP A 9 -5.12 12.44 8.17
N LEU A 10 -4.58 11.31 7.70
CA LEU A 10 -5.36 10.13 7.29
C LEU A 10 -6.11 9.51 8.47
N ALA A 11 -5.48 9.42 9.65
CA ALA A 11 -6.10 8.92 10.87
C ALA A 11 -7.31 9.78 11.30
N ARG A 12 -7.20 11.12 11.21
CA ARG A 12 -8.26 12.02 11.68
C ARG A 12 -9.36 12.27 10.64
N ARG A 13 -8.99 12.43 9.37
CA ARG A 13 -9.88 12.90 8.30
C ARG A 13 -10.19 11.85 7.25
N GLY A 14 -9.26 10.94 7.02
CA GLY A 14 -9.44 9.86 6.03
C GLY A 14 -10.36 8.75 6.50
N ARG A 15 -10.63 8.68 7.82
CA ARG A 15 -11.32 7.54 8.46
C ARG A 15 -10.65 6.22 8.02
N GLY A 16 -9.31 6.23 7.93
CA GLY A 16 -8.54 5.06 7.53
C GLY A 16 -8.86 3.90 8.46
N HIS A 17 -9.28 2.79 7.88
CA HIS A 17 -9.64 1.60 8.64
C HIS A 17 -8.39 0.89 9.20
N ALA A 18 -7.30 0.95 8.44
CA ALA A 18 -6.00 0.41 8.83
C ALA A 18 -4.90 1.13 8.02
N MET A 19 -3.71 1.24 8.60
CA MET A 19 -2.54 1.88 7.99
C MET A 19 -1.25 1.26 8.53
N ILE A 20 -0.26 1.11 7.67
CA ILE A 20 1.09 0.65 8.00
C ILE A 20 2.10 1.44 7.16
N ASP A 21 3.31 1.65 7.65
CA ASP A 21 4.41 2.13 6.81
C ASP A 21 4.99 0.99 5.96
N ILE A 22 5.66 1.36 4.87
CA ILE A 22 6.32 0.42 3.98
C ILE A 22 7.81 0.39 4.34
N SER A 23 8.24 -0.68 5.01
CA SER A 23 9.64 -0.92 5.39
C SER A 23 10.21 -2.17 4.75
N ASP A 24 9.45 -3.26 4.72
CA ASP A 24 9.88 -4.59 4.26
C ASP A 24 9.43 -4.88 2.81
N GLY A 25 8.82 -3.86 2.22
CA GLY A 25 8.27 -3.82 0.88
C GLY A 25 6.76 -4.03 0.85
N LEU A 26 6.14 -3.47 -0.19
CA LEU A 26 4.69 -3.39 -0.31
C LEU A 26 4.00 -4.76 -0.21
N ALA A 27 4.63 -5.82 -0.73
CA ALA A 27 4.10 -7.18 -0.64
C ALA A 27 3.98 -7.67 0.81
N GLY A 28 5.05 -7.51 1.58
CA GLY A 28 5.16 -7.97 2.96
C GLY A 28 4.23 -7.19 3.88
N ASP A 29 4.30 -5.87 3.82
CA ASP A 29 3.51 -5.00 4.69
C ASP A 29 2.01 -5.03 4.38
N ALA A 30 1.63 -5.24 3.11
CA ALA A 30 0.24 -5.56 2.77
C ALA A 30 -0.19 -6.91 3.39
N GLY A 31 0.72 -7.88 3.49
CA GLY A 31 0.51 -9.15 4.17
C GLY A 31 0.21 -8.97 5.65
N HIS A 32 1.02 -8.17 6.34
CA HIS A 32 0.81 -7.79 7.74
C HIS A 32 -0.55 -7.10 7.93
N LEU A 33 -0.86 -6.12 7.08
CA LEU A 33 -2.12 -5.37 7.14
C LEU A 33 -3.34 -6.29 6.91
N ALA A 34 -3.26 -7.19 5.94
CA ALA A 34 -4.30 -8.16 5.62
C ALA A 34 -4.54 -9.15 6.77
N ALA A 35 -3.47 -9.67 7.36
CA ALA A 35 -3.52 -10.60 8.48
C ALA A 35 -4.15 -9.96 9.73
N ALA A 36 -3.67 -8.78 10.12
CA ALA A 36 -4.19 -8.04 11.28
C ALA A 36 -5.66 -7.61 11.10
N SER A 37 -6.08 -7.33 9.87
CA SER A 37 -7.44 -6.88 9.57
C SER A 37 -8.43 -8.01 9.24
N GLY A 38 -7.95 -9.25 9.05
CA GLY A 38 -8.81 -10.37 8.65
C GLY A 38 -9.46 -10.21 7.27
N VAL A 39 -8.75 -9.59 6.32
CA VAL A 39 -9.24 -9.30 4.95
C VAL A 39 -8.33 -9.88 3.87
N ALA A 40 -8.85 -9.98 2.66
CA ALA A 40 -8.01 -10.15 1.47
C ALA A 40 -7.72 -8.79 0.84
N ILE A 41 -6.47 -8.56 0.42
CA ILE A 41 -6.05 -7.35 -0.29
C ILE A 41 -5.68 -7.73 -1.73
N ALA A 42 -6.20 -6.99 -2.71
CA ALA A 42 -5.77 -7.08 -4.10
C ALA A 42 -5.02 -5.79 -4.47
N ILE A 43 -3.83 -5.93 -5.07
CA ILE A 43 -2.99 -4.83 -5.54
C ILE A 43 -2.80 -4.97 -7.06
N GLU A 44 -3.06 -3.88 -7.78
CA GLU A 44 -2.82 -3.73 -9.21
C GLU A 44 -1.44 -3.09 -9.42
N LEU A 45 -0.50 -3.87 -9.96
CA LEU A 45 0.90 -3.45 -10.11
C LEU A 45 1.03 -2.21 -11.00
N GLU A 46 0.26 -2.12 -12.08
CA GLU A 46 0.29 -0.99 -13.00
C GLU A 46 -0.14 0.35 -12.36
N ARG A 47 -0.72 0.31 -11.15
CA ARG A 47 -1.10 1.50 -10.38
C ARG A 47 -0.08 1.90 -9.32
N VAL A 48 0.88 1.02 -9.00
CA VAL A 48 1.87 1.29 -7.96
C VAL A 48 2.78 2.45 -8.42
N PRO A 49 2.85 3.55 -7.66
CA PRO A 49 3.79 4.64 -7.98
C PRO A 49 5.22 4.11 -7.93
N CYS A 50 5.96 4.33 -9.01
CA CYS A 50 7.35 3.90 -9.11
C CYS A 50 8.26 5.11 -9.35
N TRP A 51 9.48 5.04 -8.83
CA TRP A 51 10.54 5.97 -9.22
C TRP A 51 10.90 5.77 -10.70
N PRO A 52 11.36 6.82 -11.41
CA PRO A 52 11.81 6.68 -12.79
C PRO A 52 12.87 5.58 -12.94
N GLY A 53 12.65 4.67 -13.88
CA GLY A 53 13.55 3.54 -14.13
C GLY A 53 13.29 2.30 -13.25
N VAL A 54 12.40 2.37 -12.27
CA VAL A 54 12.00 1.22 -11.44
C VAL A 54 10.72 0.59 -12.00
N THR A 55 10.72 -0.73 -12.22
CA THR A 55 9.51 -1.43 -12.66
C THR A 55 8.56 -1.65 -11.47
N PRO A 56 7.23 -1.75 -11.69
CA PRO A 56 6.31 -2.07 -10.60
C PRO A 56 6.62 -3.37 -9.88
N ARG A 57 7.17 -4.36 -10.58
CA ARG A 57 7.59 -5.64 -9.98
C ARG A 57 8.76 -5.48 -9.03
N ASP A 58 9.68 -4.57 -9.34
CA ASP A 58 10.81 -4.24 -8.46
C ASP A 58 10.33 -3.38 -7.28
N ALA A 59 9.46 -2.40 -7.55
CA ALA A 59 8.92 -1.50 -6.52
C ALA A 59 8.15 -2.23 -5.42
N VAL A 60 7.42 -3.31 -5.74
CA VAL A 60 6.69 -4.07 -4.71
C VAL A 60 7.57 -4.97 -3.84
N ARG A 61 8.81 -5.22 -4.26
CA ARG A 61 9.82 -5.98 -3.51
C ARG A 61 10.74 -5.08 -2.70
N SER A 62 10.98 -3.90 -3.24
CA SER A 62 11.82 -2.88 -2.63
C SER A 62 11.21 -2.48 -1.29
N GLY A 63 12.08 -2.31 -0.31
CA GLY A 63 11.76 -1.80 1.01
C GLY A 63 12.51 -0.49 1.25
N GLU A 64 12.39 0.04 2.46
CA GLU A 64 13.02 1.31 2.89
C GLU A 64 12.49 2.59 2.21
N GLU A 65 11.35 2.53 1.51
CA GLU A 65 10.72 3.75 0.98
C GLU A 65 10.10 4.60 2.10
N TYR A 66 9.71 3.97 3.22
CA TYR A 66 9.02 4.59 4.36
C TYR A 66 7.78 5.39 3.94
N GLU A 67 7.11 4.94 2.89
CA GLU A 67 5.80 5.44 2.47
C GLU A 67 4.67 4.84 3.33
N LEU A 68 3.43 5.30 3.14
CA LEU A 68 2.28 4.76 3.87
C LEU A 68 1.39 3.92 2.96
N LEU A 69 1.07 2.71 3.41
CA LEU A 69 -0.03 1.90 2.89
C LEU A 69 -1.26 2.08 3.79
N VAL A 70 -2.38 2.51 3.20
CA VAL A 70 -3.62 2.81 3.94
C VAL A 70 -4.85 2.19 3.27
N ALA A 71 -5.73 1.59 4.08
CA ALA A 71 -7.05 1.15 3.66
C ALA A 71 -8.10 2.23 3.99
N LEU A 72 -8.75 2.78 2.97
CA LEU A 72 -9.72 3.87 3.09
C LEU A 72 -11.13 3.40 2.69
N PRO A 73 -12.20 4.01 3.24
CA PRO A 73 -13.57 3.70 2.87
C PRO A 73 -13.84 3.92 1.38
N ARG A 74 -14.78 3.18 0.77
CA ARG A 74 -15.18 3.36 -0.64
C ARG A 74 -15.61 4.79 -1.00
N GLY A 75 -16.19 5.52 -0.04
CA GLY A 75 -16.56 6.93 -0.19
C GLY A 75 -15.39 7.91 -0.21
N PHE A 76 -14.16 7.45 0.06
CA PHE A 76 -12.95 8.26 -0.08
C PHE A 76 -12.63 8.44 -1.57
N GLY A 77 -13.28 9.43 -2.19
CA GLY A 77 -13.05 9.80 -3.58
C GLY A 77 -12.04 10.94 -3.78
N GLU A 78 -11.98 11.44 -5.03
CA GLU A 78 -11.00 12.43 -5.47
C GLU A 78 -10.98 13.73 -4.65
N ARG A 79 -12.15 14.21 -4.19
CA ARG A 79 -12.21 15.43 -3.36
C ARG A 79 -11.37 15.28 -2.10
N HIS A 80 -11.40 14.11 -1.46
CA HIS A 80 -10.60 13.82 -0.27
C HIS A 80 -9.11 13.70 -0.63
N ALA A 81 -8.78 13.05 -1.75
CA ALA A 81 -7.40 12.96 -2.23
C ALA A 81 -6.81 14.34 -2.57
N ARG A 82 -7.59 15.25 -3.17
CA ARG A 82 -7.18 16.64 -3.41
C ARG A 82 -6.96 17.40 -2.11
N ALA A 83 -7.84 17.21 -1.12
CA ALA A 83 -7.69 17.83 0.20
C ALA A 83 -6.44 17.31 0.94
N PHE A 84 -6.15 16.02 0.83
CA PHE A 84 -4.91 15.43 1.33
C PHE A 84 -3.69 16.08 0.67
N ARG A 85 -3.64 16.10 -0.67
CA ARG A 85 -2.53 16.69 -1.42
C ARG A 85 -2.30 18.16 -1.10
N ARG A 86 -3.37 18.96 -0.95
CA ARG A 86 -3.26 20.37 -0.56
C ARG A 86 -2.63 20.53 0.83
N PHE A 87 -2.88 19.60 1.75
CA PHE A 87 -2.37 19.66 3.11
C PHE A 87 -0.94 19.12 3.24
N THR A 88 -0.63 18.01 2.57
CA THR A 88 0.65 17.30 2.73
C THR A 88 1.67 17.61 1.64
N GLY A 89 1.22 18.13 0.49
CA GLY A 89 2.02 18.19 -0.74
C GLY A 89 2.18 16.84 -1.45
N LEU A 90 1.67 15.74 -0.88
CA LEU A 90 1.89 14.39 -1.37
C LEU A 90 0.70 13.88 -2.18
N PRO A 91 0.93 13.09 -3.25
CA PRO A 91 -0.15 12.36 -3.90
C PRO A 91 -0.67 11.23 -2.99
N LEU A 92 -1.90 10.80 -3.24
CA LEU A 92 -2.47 9.59 -2.65
C LEU A 92 -3.02 8.73 -3.80
N THR A 93 -2.40 7.59 -4.03
CA THR A 93 -2.69 6.74 -5.18
C THR A 93 -3.48 5.52 -4.76
N ARG A 94 -4.64 5.28 -5.39
CA ARG A 94 -5.37 4.03 -5.20
C ARG A 94 -4.70 2.94 -6.03
N ILE A 95 -4.14 1.94 -5.34
CA ILE A 95 -3.43 0.82 -5.96
C ILE A 95 -4.20 -0.51 -5.93
N GLY A 96 -5.40 -0.53 -5.35
CA GLY A 96 -6.09 -1.78 -5.11
C GLY A 96 -7.33 -1.66 -4.23
N TRP A 97 -7.77 -2.78 -3.66
CA TRP A 97 -8.95 -2.85 -2.81
C TRP A 97 -8.89 -4.01 -1.80
N CYS A 98 -9.70 -3.89 -0.76
CA CYS A 98 -9.92 -4.93 0.25
C CYS A 98 -11.24 -5.68 0.00
N THR A 99 -11.28 -6.98 0.25
CA THR A 99 -12.50 -7.81 0.25
C THR A 99 -12.53 -8.74 1.45
N ARG A 100 -13.69 -9.36 1.72
CA ARG A 100 -13.77 -10.49 2.65
C ARG A 100 -12.84 -11.61 2.19
N GLY A 101 -12.07 -12.21 3.11
CA GLY A 101 -11.09 -13.26 2.81
C GLY A 101 -9.81 -13.08 3.62
N ARG A 102 -8.70 -13.66 3.17
CA ARG A 102 -7.37 -13.53 3.77
C ARG A 102 -6.29 -13.44 2.70
N GLY A 103 -5.16 -12.85 3.06
CA GLY A 103 -3.94 -12.81 2.24
C GLY A 103 -3.91 -11.72 1.19
N VAL A 104 -2.80 -11.66 0.45
CA VAL A 104 -2.54 -10.65 -0.58
C VAL A 104 -2.53 -11.30 -1.95
N ARG A 105 -3.13 -10.63 -2.93
CA ARG A 105 -3.08 -11.00 -4.34
C ARG A 105 -2.51 -9.83 -5.14
N MET A 106 -1.53 -10.11 -5.98
CA MET A 106 -0.99 -9.15 -6.93
C MET A 106 -1.55 -9.44 -8.32
N LEU A 107 -1.93 -8.36 -9.00
CA LEU A 107 -2.47 -8.37 -10.35
C LEU A 107 -1.52 -7.57 -11.24
N ASP A 108 -1.10 -8.18 -12.34
CA ASP A 108 -0.34 -7.54 -13.41
C ASP A 108 -1.27 -7.45 -14.63
N HIS A 109 -1.82 -6.25 -14.88
CA HIS A 109 -2.85 -6.03 -15.91
C HIS A 109 -4.01 -7.03 -15.80
N GLY A 110 -4.53 -7.18 -14.58
CA GLY A 110 -5.64 -8.10 -14.26
C GLY A 110 -5.26 -9.58 -14.15
N ARG A 111 -4.03 -9.98 -14.52
CA ARG A 111 -3.56 -11.36 -14.37
C ARG A 111 -2.97 -11.58 -13.00
N ARG A 112 -3.40 -12.63 -12.29
CA ARG A 112 -2.83 -12.97 -10.99
C ARG A 112 -1.39 -13.43 -11.16
N ILE A 113 -0.48 -12.83 -10.41
CA ILE A 113 0.91 -13.28 -10.29
C ILE A 113 1.18 -13.77 -8.87
N THR A 114 2.20 -14.60 -8.72
CA THR A 114 2.77 -14.89 -7.41
C THR A 114 3.46 -13.62 -6.91
N PRO A 115 3.13 -13.11 -5.72
CA PRO A 115 3.88 -12.01 -5.14
C PRO A 115 5.36 -12.42 -5.07
N PRO A 116 6.29 -11.56 -5.49
CA PRO A 116 7.69 -11.84 -5.25
C PRO A 116 7.93 -11.94 -3.73
N SER A 117 8.84 -12.81 -3.31
CA SER A 117 9.17 -12.97 -1.89
C SER A 117 9.59 -11.61 -1.31
N GLY A 118 8.98 -11.22 -0.20
CA GLY A 118 9.37 -10.02 0.55
C GLY A 118 10.78 -10.14 1.11
N PHE A 119 11.30 -9.04 1.66
CA PHE A 119 12.58 -9.06 2.33
C PHE A 119 12.49 -9.90 3.61
N ASP A 120 13.37 -10.88 3.76
CA ASP A 120 13.50 -11.71 4.96
C ASP A 120 14.94 -11.58 5.46
N GLN A 121 15.11 -11.04 6.67
CA GLN A 121 16.43 -10.88 7.30
C GLN A 121 17.04 -12.22 7.70
N PHE A 122 16.23 -13.27 7.87
CA PHE A 122 16.65 -14.60 8.27
C PHE A 122 15.94 -15.66 7.43
N PRO A 123 16.28 -15.78 6.12
CA PRO A 123 15.68 -16.80 5.29
C PRO A 123 15.99 -18.16 5.91
N VAL A 124 14.92 -18.93 6.19
CA VAL A 124 15.04 -20.30 6.71
C VAL A 124 15.87 -21.09 5.71
N ARG A 125 17.02 -21.61 6.18
CA ARG A 125 17.91 -22.48 5.40
C ARG A 125 17.33 -23.87 5.26
#